data_AF-A0A958K159-F1
#
_entry.id   AF-A0A958K159-F1
#
_cell.length_a   1.000
_cell.length_b   1.000
_cell.length_c   1.000
_cell.angle_alpha   90.00
_cell.angle_beta   90.00
_cell.angle_gamma   90.00
#
_symmetry.space_group_name_H-M   'P 1'
#
loop_
_entity.id
_entity.type
_entity.pdbx_description
1 polymer ?
#
loop_
_entity_poly.entity_id
_entity_poly.type
_entity_poly.pdbx_seq_one_letter_code
_entity_poly.pdbx_strand_id
1 'polypeptide(L)'
;KGFWDRKLLIAVGAAIAGFVVTSPYAVLDASRFIKQALYEGGHYSQGHAGMEGDVFFYYLSTMLRETVPVLVLSVLGVLVVFIKDWKRAVLLLVFPLLYFVFICLFTVRNERTLLPVLSFVILFAAFLLGKLATLFSGGEERAPALRAIFLFVFCGAAMYLPYESSAKQAIRLVSPNSRDLAREWIANNIPAKSKIALERYAPYIDPDTFDVVVLWELNKKDAQWFEDEGVEYIVASGWMYGRYFRAKEQYPKEYQAYQELFERYPLVKRFKLNGPDVRILRVRPR
;
A
#
# COMPACT_ATOMS: atom_id res chain seq x y z
N LYS A 1 -20.34 -17.40 32.59
CA LYS A 1 -20.92 -16.53 31.55
C LYS A 1 -20.55 -15.07 31.89
N GLY A 2 -19.36 -14.63 31.49
CA GLY A 2 -18.77 -13.34 31.86
C GLY A 2 -17.33 -13.28 31.37
N PHE A 3 -16.57 -12.22 31.67
CA PHE A 3 -15.17 -12.05 31.26
C PHE A 3 -14.24 -13.22 31.66
N TRP A 4 -14.64 -14.01 32.67
CA TRP A 4 -13.92 -15.20 33.14
C TRP A 4 -14.37 -16.51 32.49
N ASP A 5 -15.06 -16.44 31.33
CA ASP A 5 -15.40 -17.65 30.59
C ASP A 5 -14.12 -18.39 30.18
N ARG A 6 -14.02 -19.67 30.54
CA ARG A 6 -12.86 -20.51 30.24
C ARG A 6 -12.54 -20.51 28.75
N LYS A 7 -13.55 -20.40 27.88
CA LYS A 7 -13.35 -20.33 26.42
C LYS A 7 -12.63 -19.05 26.00
N LEU A 8 -12.93 -17.92 26.66
CA LEU A 8 -12.28 -16.64 26.38
C LEU A 8 -10.82 -16.65 26.84
N LEU A 9 -10.55 -17.22 28.01
CA LEU A 9 -9.18 -17.39 28.50
C LEU A 9 -8.36 -18.32 27.59
N ILE A 10 -8.95 -19.43 27.12
CA ILE A 10 -8.30 -20.32 26.15
C ILE A 10 -8.01 -19.57 24.84
N ALA A 11 -8.95 -18.76 24.34
CA ALA A 11 -8.76 -17.99 23.11
C ALA A 11 -7.61 -16.97 23.25
N VAL A 12 -7.54 -16.24 24.36
CA VAL A 12 -6.44 -15.30 24.64
C VAL A 12 -5.11 -16.04 24.77
N GLY A 13 -5.07 -17.15 25.52
CA GLY A 13 -3.87 -17.96 25.66
C GLY A 13 -3.38 -18.54 24.33
N ALA A 14 -4.29 -19.03 23.49
CA ALA A 14 -3.98 -19.53 22.15
C ALA A 14 -3.47 -18.41 21.22
N ALA A 15 -4.03 -17.20 21.31
CA ALA A 15 -3.55 -16.05 20.54
C ALA A 15 -2.12 -15.63 20.94
N ILE A 16 -1.84 -15.57 22.25
CA ILE A 16 -0.48 -15.27 22.75
C ILE A 16 0.50 -16.37 22.34
N ALA A 17 0.13 -17.64 22.54
CA ALA A 17 0.97 -18.77 22.15
C ALA A 17 1.23 -18.78 20.63
N GLY A 18 0.18 -18.55 19.83
CA GLY A 18 0.29 -18.42 18.38
C GLY A 18 1.25 -17.31 17.98
N PHE A 19 1.12 -16.11 18.57
CA PHE A 19 2.03 -14.99 18.32
C PHE A 19 3.48 -15.34 18.65
N VAL A 20 3.74 -15.96 19.80
CA VAL A 20 5.11 -16.34 20.22
C VAL A 20 5.69 -17.40 19.28
N VAL A 21 4.89 -18.39 18.86
CA VAL A 21 5.33 -19.45 17.94
C VAL A 21 5.64 -18.88 16.56
N THR A 22 4.83 -17.95 16.05
CA THR A 22 5.05 -17.34 14.72
C THR A 22 6.10 -16.23 14.74
N SER A 23 6.33 -15.62 15.90
CA SER A 23 7.22 -14.46 16.08
C SER A 23 8.17 -14.67 17.27
N PRO A 24 9.01 -15.71 17.27
CA PRO A 24 9.83 -16.07 18.43
C PRO A 24 10.80 -14.96 18.84
N TYR A 25 11.29 -14.16 17.87
CA TYR A 25 12.16 -13.02 18.13
C TYR A 25 11.49 -11.87 18.89
N ALA A 26 10.16 -11.82 18.95
CA ALA A 26 9.48 -10.88 19.85
C ALA A 26 9.79 -11.17 21.32
N VAL A 27 10.17 -12.41 21.65
CA VAL A 27 10.60 -12.84 23.00
C VAL A 27 12.12 -12.96 23.07
N LEU A 28 12.75 -13.64 22.10
CA LEU A 28 14.20 -13.90 22.10
C LEU A 28 15.04 -12.62 21.98
N ASP A 29 14.53 -11.60 21.28
CA ASP A 29 15.16 -10.28 21.16
C ASP A 29 14.12 -9.17 21.37
N ALA A 30 13.41 -9.24 22.52
CA ALA A 30 12.36 -8.31 22.89
C ALA A 30 12.80 -6.84 22.83
N SER A 31 14.07 -6.55 23.14
CA SER A 31 14.61 -5.19 23.09
C SER A 31 14.64 -4.63 21.68
N ARG A 32 15.13 -5.39 20.69
CA ARG A 32 15.11 -4.94 19.29
C ARG A 32 13.69 -4.92 18.74
N PHE A 33 12.87 -5.91 19.09
CA PHE A 33 11.47 -5.94 18.70
C PHE A 33 10.71 -4.69 19.14
N ILE A 34 10.80 -4.31 20.42
CA ILE A 34 10.13 -3.11 20.95
C ILE A 34 10.66 -1.85 20.27
N LYS A 35 11.98 -1.73 20.09
CA LYS A 35 12.57 -0.57 19.38
C LYS A 35 12.03 -0.44 17.96
N GLN A 36 11.95 -1.54 17.21
CA GLN A 36 11.41 -1.54 15.85
C GLN A 36 9.90 -1.27 15.82
N ALA A 37 9.13 -1.85 16.75
CA ALA A 37 7.70 -1.60 16.88
C ALA A 37 7.40 -0.13 17.18
N LEU A 38 8.18 0.50 18.07
CA LEU A 38 8.07 1.92 18.37
C LEU A 38 8.53 2.80 17.20
N TYR A 39 9.56 2.39 16.46
CA TYR A 39 9.99 3.08 15.25
C TYR A 39 8.88 3.10 14.19
N GLU A 40 8.23 1.95 13.94
CA GLU A 40 7.09 1.86 13.02
C GLU A 40 5.91 2.71 13.53
N GLY A 41 5.59 2.64 14.83
CA GLY A 41 4.56 3.49 15.44
C GLY A 41 4.85 4.99 15.24
N GLY A 42 6.09 5.41 15.48
CA GLY A 42 6.56 6.76 15.24
C GLY A 42 6.46 7.16 13.77
N HIS A 43 6.84 6.27 12.84
CA HIS A 43 6.77 6.50 11.41
C HIS A 43 5.34 6.80 10.92
N TYR A 44 4.35 6.05 11.40
CA TYR A 44 2.93 6.29 11.06
C TYR A 44 2.39 7.62 11.64
N SER A 45 3.00 8.14 12.70
CA SER A 45 2.65 9.44 13.33
C SER A 45 3.43 10.66 12.81
N GLN A 46 4.62 10.47 12.23
CA GLN A 46 5.52 11.57 11.84
C GLN A 46 5.39 12.00 10.38
N GLY A 47 4.48 11.36 9.63
CA GLY A 47 4.24 11.66 8.23
C GLY A 47 5.19 10.91 7.29
N HIS A 48 4.79 10.87 6.02
CA HIS A 48 5.57 10.28 4.93
C HIS A 48 5.19 11.02 3.66
N ALA A 49 6.16 11.73 3.08
CA ALA A 49 5.90 12.60 1.93
C ALA A 49 5.12 11.90 0.81
N GLY A 50 3.99 12.49 0.44
CA GLY A 50 3.06 11.96 -0.57
C GLY A 50 2.04 10.93 -0.05
N MET A 51 2.10 10.55 1.22
CA MET A 51 1.18 9.60 1.88
C MET A 51 0.44 10.23 3.06
N GLU A 52 0.47 11.55 3.18
CA GLU A 52 -0.24 12.31 4.21
C GLU A 52 -1.60 12.80 3.67
N GLY A 53 -2.45 13.28 4.58
CA GLY A 53 -3.74 13.89 4.28
C GLY A 53 -4.86 13.38 5.16
N ASP A 54 -6.09 13.62 4.74
CA ASP A 54 -7.27 13.16 5.47
C ASP A 54 -7.43 11.63 5.33
N VAL A 55 -7.06 10.92 6.40
CA VAL A 55 -7.02 9.46 6.43
C VAL A 55 -8.43 8.86 6.42
N PHE A 56 -9.39 9.48 7.11
CA PHE A 56 -10.77 9.00 7.14
C PHE A 56 -11.39 9.06 5.75
N PHE A 57 -11.35 10.23 5.11
CA PHE A 57 -11.91 10.39 3.77
C PHE A 57 -11.16 9.55 2.74
N TYR A 58 -9.84 9.36 2.90
CA TYR A 58 -9.08 8.46 2.04
C TYR A 58 -9.57 7.01 2.11
N TYR A 59 -9.74 6.44 3.31
CA TYR A 59 -10.22 5.06 3.41
C TYR A 59 -11.68 4.92 2.96
N LEU A 60 -12.54 5.86 3.32
CA LEU A 60 -13.94 5.84 2.91
C LEU A 60 -14.08 5.92 1.39
N SER A 61 -13.37 6.87 0.76
CA SER A 61 -13.38 7.01 -0.71
C SER A 61 -12.75 5.81 -1.41
N THR A 62 -11.73 5.18 -0.82
CA THR A 62 -11.12 3.96 -1.36
C THR A 62 -12.13 2.80 -1.34
N MET A 63 -12.83 2.57 -0.22
CA MET A 63 -13.86 1.53 -0.14
C MET A 63 -15.02 1.80 -1.11
N LEU A 64 -15.45 3.06 -1.22
CA LEU A 64 -16.52 3.48 -2.13
C LEU A 64 -16.10 3.50 -3.60
N ARG A 65 -14.82 3.48 -3.94
CA ARG A 65 -14.38 3.38 -5.33
C ARG A 65 -14.20 1.94 -5.76
N GLU A 66 -13.57 1.14 -4.91
CA GLU A 66 -13.13 -0.21 -5.28
C GLU A 66 -14.13 -1.30 -4.89
N THR A 67 -15.02 -1.07 -3.93
CA THR A 67 -15.81 -2.16 -3.30
C THR A 67 -17.29 -1.85 -3.02
N VAL A 68 -17.90 -0.87 -3.71
CA VAL A 68 -19.30 -0.44 -3.43
C VAL A 68 -20.28 -1.60 -3.26
N PRO A 69 -20.37 -2.59 -4.17
CA PRO A 69 -21.36 -3.66 -4.04
C PRO A 69 -21.13 -4.49 -2.77
N VAL A 70 -19.87 -4.79 -2.46
CA VAL A 70 -19.48 -5.53 -1.25
C VAL A 70 -19.81 -4.71 -0.01
N LEU A 71 -19.54 -3.41 -0.02
CA LEU A 71 -19.83 -2.52 1.10
C LEU A 71 -21.35 -2.43 1.37
N VAL A 72 -22.16 -2.29 0.32
CA VAL A 72 -23.64 -2.29 0.45
C VAL A 72 -24.14 -3.60 1.03
N LEU A 73 -23.68 -4.74 0.51
CA LEU A 73 -24.03 -6.06 1.04
C LEU A 73 -23.58 -6.22 2.49
N SER A 74 -22.41 -5.72 2.84
CA SER A 74 -21.89 -5.72 4.22
C SER A 74 -22.78 -4.92 5.15
N VAL A 75 -23.15 -3.69 4.81
CA VAL A 75 -24.01 -2.84 5.64
C VAL A 75 -25.37 -3.50 5.86
N LEU A 76 -25.99 -4.02 4.80
CA LEU A 76 -27.25 -4.75 4.90
C LEU A 76 -27.09 -6.05 5.73
N GLY A 77 -25.98 -6.75 5.59
CA GLY A 77 -25.64 -7.94 6.37
C GLY A 77 -25.53 -7.62 7.86
N VAL A 78 -24.84 -6.54 8.20
CA VAL A 78 -24.75 -6.00 9.57
C VAL A 78 -26.14 -5.71 10.12
N LEU A 79 -27.00 -5.00 9.38
CA LEU A 79 -28.37 -4.69 9.83
C LEU A 79 -29.17 -5.96 10.12
N VAL A 80 -29.08 -6.97 9.24
CA VAL A 80 -29.77 -8.26 9.44
C VAL A 80 -29.27 -8.99 10.69
N VAL A 81 -27.96 -9.01 10.94
CA VAL A 81 -27.40 -9.63 12.16
C VAL A 81 -27.81 -8.82 13.39
N PHE A 82 -27.77 -7.49 13.31
CA PHE A 82 -28.08 -6.60 14.42
C PHE A 82 -29.54 -6.72 14.87
N ILE A 83 -30.49 -6.77 13.93
CA ILE A 83 -31.92 -6.95 14.21
C ILE A 83 -32.18 -8.32 14.85
N LYS A 84 -31.47 -9.37 14.45
CA LYS A 84 -31.68 -10.73 14.95
C LYS A 84 -30.97 -11.02 16.28
N ASP A 85 -29.73 -10.56 16.43
CA ASP A 85 -28.88 -10.78 17.60
C ASP A 85 -27.84 -9.64 17.72
N TRP A 86 -28.27 -8.53 18.31
CA TRP A 86 -27.43 -7.34 18.49
C TRP A 86 -26.15 -7.63 19.27
N LYS A 87 -26.16 -8.59 20.20
CA LYS A 87 -24.98 -8.95 21.01
C LYS A 87 -23.89 -9.58 20.13
N ARG A 88 -24.30 -10.48 19.22
CA ARG A 88 -23.37 -11.05 18.22
C ARG A 88 -22.90 -9.99 17.23
N ALA A 89 -23.78 -9.10 16.78
CA ALA A 89 -23.39 -8.02 15.88
C ALA A 89 -22.31 -7.13 16.52
N VAL A 90 -22.53 -6.69 17.77
CA VAL A 90 -21.56 -5.87 18.51
C VAL A 90 -20.24 -6.63 18.72
N LEU A 91 -20.29 -7.92 19.07
CA LEU A 91 -19.09 -8.74 19.24
C LEU A 91 -18.24 -8.82 17.96
N LEU A 92 -18.88 -8.90 16.78
CA LEU A 92 -18.18 -8.94 15.50
C LEU A 92 -17.73 -7.56 15.01
N LEU A 93 -18.45 -6.50 15.39
CA LEU A 93 -18.17 -5.12 14.96
C LEU A 93 -17.17 -4.38 15.84
N VAL A 94 -16.99 -4.78 17.10
CA VAL A 94 -16.12 -4.06 18.05
C VAL A 94 -14.70 -3.96 17.52
N PHE A 95 -14.14 -5.04 16.99
CA PHE A 95 -12.79 -5.03 16.43
C PHE A 95 -12.67 -4.14 15.18
N PRO A 96 -13.42 -4.36 14.08
CA PRO A 96 -13.25 -3.56 12.88
C PRO A 96 -13.56 -2.08 13.11
N LEU A 97 -14.51 -1.73 14.00
CA LEU A 97 -14.81 -0.33 14.32
C LEU A 97 -13.69 0.32 15.13
N LEU A 98 -13.22 -0.30 16.21
CA LEU A 98 -12.12 0.24 17.02
C LEU A 98 -10.84 0.34 16.20
N TYR A 99 -10.55 -0.68 15.39
CA TYR A 99 -9.38 -0.69 14.52
C TYR A 99 -9.50 0.38 13.43
N PHE A 100 -10.68 0.57 12.82
CA PHE A 100 -10.90 1.63 11.83
C PHE A 100 -10.69 3.02 12.44
N VAL A 101 -11.22 3.27 13.64
CA VAL A 101 -10.96 4.52 14.37
C VAL A 101 -9.46 4.68 14.63
N PHE A 102 -8.79 3.64 15.12
CA PHE A 102 -7.35 3.65 15.40
C PHE A 102 -6.51 4.03 14.17
N ILE A 103 -6.74 3.41 13.01
CA ILE A 103 -5.99 3.73 11.79
C ILE A 103 -6.34 5.12 11.22
N CYS A 104 -7.52 5.67 11.54
CA CYS A 104 -7.88 7.04 11.18
C CYS A 104 -7.16 8.10 12.03
N LEU A 105 -6.52 7.70 13.14
CA LEU A 105 -5.70 8.61 13.96
C LEU A 105 -4.29 8.80 13.40
N PHE A 106 -3.89 8.05 12.38
CA PHE A 106 -2.57 8.17 11.77
C PHE A 106 -2.49 9.39 10.86
N THR A 107 -1.27 9.91 10.68
CA THR A 107 -0.99 10.95 9.69
C THR A 107 -0.73 10.32 8.32
N VAL A 108 -0.14 9.12 8.32
CA VAL A 108 0.18 8.36 7.10
C VAL A 108 -1.01 7.46 6.73
N ARG A 109 -1.51 7.61 5.51
CA ARG A 109 -2.51 6.73 4.90
C ARG A 109 -1.86 5.65 4.05
N ASN A 110 -2.36 4.41 4.14
CA ASN A 110 -1.90 3.30 3.31
C ASN A 110 -3.03 2.28 3.08
N GLU A 111 -3.26 1.84 1.84
CA GLU A 111 -4.35 0.90 1.54
C GLU A 111 -4.22 -0.42 2.31
N ARG A 112 -2.98 -0.87 2.59
CA ARG A 112 -2.72 -2.14 3.30
C ARG A 112 -3.19 -2.12 4.76
N THR A 113 -3.23 -0.96 5.40
CA THR A 113 -3.71 -0.84 6.80
C THR A 113 -5.21 -0.98 6.90
N LEU A 114 -5.95 -0.97 5.78
CA LEU A 114 -7.39 -1.17 5.77
C LEU A 114 -7.80 -2.66 5.68
N LEU A 115 -6.89 -3.56 5.32
CA LEU A 115 -7.17 -4.99 5.10
C LEU A 115 -7.87 -5.69 6.28
N PRO A 116 -7.52 -5.43 7.56
CA PRO A 116 -8.22 -6.03 8.68
C PRO A 116 -9.69 -5.63 8.74
N VAL A 117 -10.04 -4.38 8.40
CA VAL A 117 -11.44 -3.92 8.33
C VAL A 117 -12.17 -4.62 7.19
N LEU A 118 -11.53 -4.68 6.01
CA LEU A 118 -12.11 -5.31 4.81
C LEU A 118 -12.46 -6.79 5.04
N SER A 119 -11.72 -7.49 5.88
CA SER A 119 -12.01 -8.89 6.25
C SER A 119 -13.40 -9.05 6.85
N PHE A 120 -13.83 -8.10 7.70
CA PHE A 120 -15.17 -8.09 8.30
C PHE A 120 -16.23 -7.60 7.31
N VAL A 121 -15.89 -6.63 6.47
CA VAL A 121 -16.79 -6.17 5.39
C VAL A 121 -17.15 -7.35 4.47
N ILE A 122 -16.15 -8.12 4.04
CA ILE A 122 -16.36 -9.32 3.22
C ILE A 122 -17.17 -10.38 3.97
N LEU A 123 -16.90 -10.59 5.26
CA LEU A 123 -17.64 -11.55 6.10
C LEU A 123 -19.15 -11.24 6.14
N PHE A 124 -19.52 -9.98 6.42
CA PHE A 124 -20.93 -9.59 6.47
C PHE A 124 -21.60 -9.62 5.10
N ALA A 125 -20.89 -9.25 4.04
CA ALA A 125 -21.38 -9.36 2.66
C ALA A 125 -21.66 -10.82 2.28
N ALA A 126 -20.71 -11.71 2.57
CA ALA A 126 -20.85 -13.15 2.32
C ALA A 126 -22.00 -13.77 3.13
N PHE A 127 -22.14 -13.37 4.40
CA PHE A 127 -23.26 -13.80 5.23
C PHE A 127 -24.62 -13.44 4.60
N LEU A 128 -24.78 -12.19 4.15
CA LEU A 128 -26.03 -11.75 3.53
C LEU A 128 -26.30 -12.51 2.23
N LEU A 129 -25.30 -12.64 1.35
CA LEU A 129 -25.44 -13.37 0.10
C LEU A 129 -25.83 -14.84 0.34
N GLY A 130 -25.22 -15.50 1.32
CA GLY A 130 -25.59 -16.86 1.70
C GLY A 130 -27.05 -16.98 2.18
N LYS A 131 -27.52 -15.99 2.95
CA LYS A 131 -28.91 -15.94 3.41
C LYS A 131 -29.89 -15.70 2.25
N LEU A 132 -29.58 -14.78 1.35
CA LEU A 132 -30.39 -14.50 0.17
C LEU A 132 -30.43 -15.69 -0.78
N ALA A 133 -29.31 -16.38 -1.00
CA ALA A 133 -29.24 -17.58 -1.82
C ALA A 133 -30.09 -18.72 -1.26
N THR A 134 -30.09 -18.89 0.07
CA THR A 134 -30.93 -19.89 0.76
C THR A 134 -32.41 -19.54 0.65
N LEU A 135 -32.76 -18.26 0.76
CA LEU A 135 -34.14 -17.80 0.57
C LEU A 135 -34.62 -18.00 -0.87
N PHE A 136 -33.77 -17.67 -1.86
CA PHE A 136 -34.06 -17.79 -3.28
C PHE A 136 -34.23 -19.25 -3.73
N SER A 137 -33.40 -20.16 -3.21
CA SER A 137 -33.50 -21.61 -3.48
C SER A 137 -34.58 -22.33 -2.67
N GLY A 138 -35.30 -21.61 -1.81
CA GLY A 138 -36.35 -22.18 -0.95
C GLY A 138 -35.83 -23.03 0.22
N GLY A 139 -34.51 -23.07 0.46
CA GLY A 139 -33.87 -23.87 1.52
C GLY A 139 -32.53 -24.44 1.05
N GLU A 140 -31.67 -24.82 1.99
CA GLU A 140 -30.29 -25.22 1.68
C GLU A 140 -30.19 -26.47 0.79
N GLU A 141 -31.13 -27.40 0.94
CA GLU A 141 -31.14 -28.69 0.24
C GLU A 141 -32.16 -28.77 -0.89
N ARG A 142 -33.07 -27.79 -1.01
CA ARG A 142 -34.20 -27.89 -1.95
C ARG A 142 -33.79 -27.74 -3.41
N ALA A 143 -32.91 -26.76 -3.69
CA ALA A 143 -32.44 -26.48 -5.04
C ALA A 143 -30.96 -26.06 -5.04
N PRO A 144 -30.04 -27.01 -4.78
CA PRO A 144 -28.61 -26.70 -4.63
C PRO A 144 -28.00 -26.06 -5.89
N ALA A 145 -28.47 -26.46 -7.09
CA ALA A 145 -28.03 -25.87 -8.35
C ALA A 145 -28.43 -24.39 -8.47
N LEU A 146 -29.68 -24.03 -8.14
CA LEU A 146 -30.14 -22.64 -8.18
C LEU A 146 -29.38 -21.78 -7.15
N ARG A 147 -29.12 -22.33 -5.95
CA ARG A 147 -28.29 -21.67 -4.93
C ARG A 147 -26.88 -21.41 -5.44
N ALA A 148 -26.25 -22.40 -6.07
CA ALA A 148 -24.90 -22.26 -6.62
C ALA A 148 -24.85 -21.23 -7.76
N ILE A 149 -25.83 -21.24 -8.67
CA ILE A 149 -25.95 -20.24 -9.74
C ILE A 149 -26.13 -18.83 -9.16
N PHE A 150 -27.03 -18.67 -8.18
CA PHE A 150 -27.23 -17.39 -7.50
C PHE A 150 -25.92 -16.90 -6.88
N LEU A 151 -25.24 -17.73 -6.08
CA LEU A 151 -23.98 -17.35 -5.46
C LEU A 151 -22.92 -17.00 -6.50
N PHE A 152 -22.77 -17.78 -7.56
CA PHE A 152 -21.82 -17.50 -8.63
C PHE A 152 -22.08 -16.13 -9.28
N VAL A 153 -23.33 -15.86 -9.67
CA VAL A 153 -23.71 -14.61 -10.33
C VAL A 153 -23.51 -13.41 -9.41
N PHE A 154 -24.03 -13.47 -8.18
CA PHE A 154 -23.98 -12.31 -7.27
C PHE A 154 -22.61 -12.09 -6.63
N CYS A 155 -21.83 -13.16 -6.36
CA CYS A 155 -20.43 -13.01 -5.97
C CYS A 155 -19.61 -12.45 -7.14
N GLY A 156 -19.81 -12.95 -8.36
CA GLY A 156 -19.15 -12.43 -9.56
C GLY A 156 -19.44 -10.95 -9.79
N ALA A 157 -20.71 -10.55 -9.69
CA ALA A 157 -21.11 -9.15 -9.79
C ALA A 157 -20.51 -8.28 -8.68
N ALA A 158 -20.52 -8.75 -7.43
CA ALA A 158 -19.97 -8.00 -6.30
C ALA A 158 -18.45 -7.84 -6.38
N MET A 159 -17.75 -8.85 -6.91
CA MET A 159 -16.29 -8.88 -7.04
C MET A 159 -15.79 -8.28 -8.35
N TYR A 160 -16.66 -7.87 -9.27
CA TYR A 160 -16.25 -7.37 -10.59
C TYR A 160 -15.28 -6.18 -10.49
N LEU A 161 -15.62 -5.14 -9.71
CA LEU A 161 -14.78 -3.95 -9.54
C LEU A 161 -13.39 -4.25 -8.95
N PRO A 162 -13.26 -4.94 -7.79
CA PRO A 162 -11.94 -5.24 -7.24
C PRO A 162 -11.16 -6.20 -8.13
N TYR A 163 -11.83 -7.11 -8.85
CA TYR A 163 -11.20 -8.00 -9.81
C TYR A 163 -10.63 -7.22 -11.01
N GLU A 164 -11.39 -6.31 -11.59
CA GLU A 164 -10.94 -5.46 -12.70
C GLU A 164 -9.73 -4.60 -12.30
N SER A 165 -9.80 -3.97 -11.12
CA SER A 165 -8.71 -3.17 -10.55
C SER A 165 -7.44 -4.03 -10.36
N SER A 166 -7.61 -5.24 -9.81
CA SER A 166 -6.51 -6.20 -9.61
C SER A 166 -5.92 -6.67 -10.94
N ALA A 167 -6.75 -6.97 -11.94
CA ALA A 167 -6.29 -7.40 -13.26
C ALA A 167 -5.50 -6.28 -13.97
N LYS A 168 -5.99 -5.03 -13.92
CA LYS A 168 -5.27 -3.86 -14.44
C LYS A 168 -3.91 -3.67 -13.76
N GLN A 169 -3.84 -3.86 -12.45
CA GLN A 169 -2.58 -3.78 -11.71
C GLN A 169 -1.63 -4.93 -12.08
N ALA A 170 -2.12 -6.15 -12.18
CA ALA A 170 -1.32 -7.31 -12.59
C ALA A 170 -0.72 -7.11 -13.98
N ILE A 171 -1.52 -6.65 -14.95
CA ILE A 171 -1.06 -6.32 -16.30
C ILE A 171 0.03 -5.23 -16.25
N ARG A 172 -0.15 -4.17 -15.44
CA ARG A 172 0.84 -3.10 -15.29
C ARG A 172 2.17 -3.58 -14.68
N LEU A 173 2.13 -4.56 -13.77
CA LEU A 173 3.32 -5.12 -13.14
C LEU A 173 4.18 -5.96 -14.10
N VAL A 174 3.55 -6.66 -15.04
CA VAL A 174 4.26 -7.49 -16.04
C VAL A 174 4.60 -6.74 -17.33
N SER A 175 3.98 -5.57 -17.55
CA SER A 175 4.28 -4.73 -18.71
C SER A 175 5.64 -4.04 -18.54
N PRO A 176 6.44 -3.89 -19.62
CA PRO A 176 7.65 -3.09 -19.58
C PRO A 176 7.37 -1.68 -19.01
N ASN A 177 8.21 -1.27 -18.05
CA ASN A 177 8.06 0.01 -17.37
C ASN A 177 9.24 0.95 -17.68
N SER A 178 9.10 2.23 -17.35
CA SER A 178 10.13 3.24 -17.65
C SER A 178 11.50 2.91 -17.05
N ARG A 179 11.55 2.15 -15.95
CA ARG A 179 12.81 1.71 -15.33
C ARG A 179 13.50 0.65 -16.19
N ASP A 180 12.76 -0.26 -16.80
CA ASP A 180 13.35 -1.30 -17.66
C ASP A 180 14.01 -0.66 -18.88
N LEU A 181 13.31 0.27 -19.53
CA LEU A 181 13.84 1.04 -20.65
C LEU A 181 15.01 1.94 -20.25
N ALA A 182 14.94 2.58 -19.09
CA ALA A 182 16.04 3.41 -18.58
C ALA A 182 17.28 2.58 -18.28
N ARG A 183 17.12 1.40 -17.67
CA ARG A 183 18.22 0.47 -17.38
C ARG A 183 18.93 0.02 -18.67
N GLU A 184 18.16 -0.42 -19.66
CA GLU A 184 18.70 -0.84 -20.95
C GLU A 184 19.38 0.31 -21.70
N TRP A 185 18.79 1.50 -21.65
CA TRP A 185 19.40 2.67 -22.28
C TRP A 185 20.70 3.06 -21.58
N ILE A 186 20.74 3.07 -20.24
CA ILE A 186 21.95 3.36 -19.46
C ILE A 186 23.06 2.38 -19.81
N ALA A 187 22.78 1.08 -19.79
CA ALA A 187 23.76 0.04 -20.11
C ALA A 187 24.37 0.19 -21.52
N ASN A 188 23.60 0.73 -22.47
CA ASN A 188 24.02 0.86 -23.87
C ASN A 188 24.59 2.25 -24.24
N ASN A 189 24.38 3.29 -23.42
CA ASN A 189 24.68 4.68 -23.81
C ASN A 189 25.59 5.42 -22.81
N ILE A 190 25.66 4.98 -21.55
CA ILE A 190 26.54 5.58 -20.55
C ILE A 190 27.86 4.81 -20.53
N PRO A 191 29.03 5.49 -20.55
CA PRO A 191 30.33 4.83 -20.43
C PRO A 191 30.41 3.96 -19.17
N ALA A 192 31.00 2.77 -19.31
CA ALA A 192 31.27 1.91 -18.17
C ALA A 192 32.19 2.62 -17.16
N LYS A 193 32.02 2.28 -15.88
CA LYS A 193 32.68 2.90 -14.71
C LYS A 193 32.28 4.35 -14.43
N SER A 194 31.36 4.94 -15.19
CA SER A 194 30.84 6.25 -14.83
C SER A 194 30.14 6.22 -13.47
N LYS A 195 30.30 7.30 -12.70
CA LYS A 195 29.65 7.44 -11.38
C LYS A 195 28.22 7.96 -11.53
N ILE A 196 27.25 7.18 -11.05
CA ILE A 196 25.82 7.44 -11.21
C ILE A 196 25.16 7.58 -9.84
N ALA A 197 24.56 8.74 -9.58
CA ALA A 197 23.68 8.92 -8.43
C ALA A 197 22.27 8.42 -8.75
N LEU A 198 21.82 7.40 -8.01
CA LEU A 198 20.51 6.80 -8.15
C LEU A 198 19.56 7.23 -7.04
N GLU A 199 18.39 7.72 -7.41
CA GLU A 199 17.30 7.91 -6.46
C GLU A 199 16.60 6.60 -6.09
N ARG A 200 16.05 6.51 -4.87
CA ARG A 200 15.15 5.40 -4.53
C ARG A 200 14.00 5.34 -5.54
N TYR A 201 13.63 4.12 -5.93
CA TYR A 201 12.68 3.83 -7.02
C TYR A 201 13.19 4.09 -8.45
N ALA A 202 14.45 4.47 -8.64
CA ALA A 202 15.11 4.43 -9.96
C ALA A 202 15.26 2.98 -10.47
N PRO A 203 15.61 2.77 -11.75
CA PRO A 203 16.05 1.46 -12.22
C PRO A 203 17.20 0.88 -11.39
N TYR A 204 17.23 -0.45 -11.31
CA TYR A 204 18.44 -1.15 -10.90
C TYR A 204 19.53 -0.93 -11.95
N ILE A 205 20.71 -0.52 -11.51
CA ILE A 205 21.91 -0.40 -12.32
C ILE A 205 22.92 -1.38 -11.73
N ASP A 206 23.60 -2.11 -12.62
CA ASP A 206 24.62 -3.08 -12.24
C ASP A 206 25.86 -2.37 -11.64
N PRO A 207 26.16 -2.59 -10.35
CA PRO A 207 27.32 -1.98 -9.68
C PRO A 207 28.67 -2.55 -10.16
N ASP A 208 28.69 -3.68 -10.87
CA ASP A 208 29.93 -4.20 -11.47
C ASP A 208 30.29 -3.43 -12.75
N THR A 209 29.30 -2.82 -13.41
CA THR A 209 29.48 -2.04 -14.65
C THR A 209 29.65 -0.54 -14.37
N PHE A 210 29.02 0.00 -13.33
CA PHE A 210 29.00 1.43 -13.01
C PHE A 210 29.33 1.68 -11.53
N ASP A 211 29.93 2.83 -11.22
CA ASP A 211 30.06 3.27 -9.82
C ASP A 211 28.72 3.89 -9.38
N VAL A 212 28.01 3.26 -8.45
CA VAL A 212 26.63 3.64 -8.11
C VAL A 212 26.54 4.17 -6.68
N VAL A 213 26.01 5.38 -6.54
CA VAL A 213 25.65 5.95 -5.23
C VAL A 213 24.14 6.04 -5.11
N VAL A 214 23.57 5.26 -4.18
CA VAL A 214 22.11 5.26 -3.96
C VAL A 214 21.75 6.28 -2.89
N LEU A 215 20.87 7.21 -3.25
CA LEU A 215 20.31 8.23 -2.37
C LEU A 215 18.85 7.94 -2.10
N TRP A 216 18.42 8.18 -0.86
CA TRP A 216 17.00 8.06 -0.51
C TRP A 216 16.17 9.05 -1.32
N GLU A 217 16.58 10.31 -1.33
CA GLU A 217 16.01 11.41 -2.09
C GLU A 217 17.14 12.29 -2.62
N LEU A 218 17.08 12.66 -3.90
CA LEU A 218 18.14 13.48 -4.50
C LEU A 218 18.18 14.89 -3.93
N ASN A 219 17.02 15.45 -3.57
CA ASN A 219 16.90 16.82 -3.03
C ASN A 219 17.49 17.03 -1.62
N LYS A 220 18.02 15.97 -0.98
CA LYS A 220 18.77 16.09 0.29
C LYS A 220 20.24 16.41 0.07
N LYS A 221 20.69 16.42 -1.20
CA LYS A 221 22.03 16.82 -1.62
C LYS A 221 21.91 18.07 -2.49
N ASP A 222 22.83 19.01 -2.31
CA ASP A 222 22.94 20.15 -3.20
C ASP A 222 23.72 19.76 -4.46
N ALA A 223 23.70 20.66 -5.44
CA ALA A 223 24.44 20.46 -6.68
C ALA A 223 25.97 20.34 -6.48
N GLN A 224 26.51 21.05 -5.48
CA GLN A 224 27.95 21.03 -5.20
C GLN A 224 28.39 19.64 -4.76
N TRP A 225 27.59 18.96 -3.94
CA TRP A 225 27.87 17.60 -3.51
C TRP A 225 27.98 16.61 -4.69
N PHE A 226 27.10 16.71 -5.70
CA PHE A 226 27.18 15.84 -6.88
C PHE A 226 28.47 16.09 -7.68
N GLU A 227 28.88 17.35 -7.80
CA GLU A 227 30.12 17.75 -8.49
C GLU A 227 31.36 17.28 -7.71
N ASP A 228 31.40 17.48 -6.39
CA ASP A 228 32.52 17.12 -5.51
C ASP A 228 32.71 15.60 -5.40
N GLU A 229 31.60 14.85 -5.39
CA GLU A 229 31.63 13.39 -5.44
C GLU A 229 32.06 12.85 -6.81
N GLY A 230 32.19 13.70 -7.83
CA GLY A 230 32.51 13.27 -9.20
C GLY A 230 31.37 12.46 -9.83
N VAL A 231 30.11 12.70 -9.43
CA VAL A 231 28.95 12.10 -10.08
C VAL A 231 28.88 12.63 -11.50
N GLU A 232 28.76 11.75 -12.49
CA GLU A 232 28.64 12.11 -13.90
C GLU A 232 27.18 12.12 -14.38
N TYR A 233 26.34 11.25 -13.79
CA TYR A 233 24.93 11.12 -14.14
C TYR A 233 24.04 11.02 -12.91
N ILE A 234 22.87 11.66 -12.96
CA ILE A 234 21.82 11.57 -11.94
C ILE A 234 20.61 10.89 -12.56
N VAL A 235 20.07 9.89 -11.87
CA VAL A 235 18.85 9.18 -12.27
C VAL A 235 17.76 9.39 -11.23
N ALA A 236 16.81 10.26 -11.56
CA ALA A 236 15.68 10.62 -10.71
C ALA A 236 14.43 9.78 -11.05
N SER A 237 13.66 9.42 -10.02
CA SER A 237 12.45 8.61 -10.14
C SER A 237 11.20 9.37 -9.73
N GLY A 238 10.19 9.40 -10.60
CA GLY A 238 8.94 10.12 -10.41
C GLY A 238 8.06 9.54 -9.30
N TRP A 239 8.38 8.34 -8.80
CA TRP A 239 7.78 7.83 -7.57
C TRP A 239 8.33 8.49 -6.31
N MET A 240 9.55 9.07 -6.38
CA MET A 240 10.13 9.88 -5.33
C MET A 240 9.86 11.37 -5.56
N TYR A 241 10.53 12.01 -6.52
CA TYR A 241 10.38 13.46 -6.72
C TYR A 241 8.92 13.87 -6.98
N GLY A 242 8.13 13.02 -7.65
CA GLY A 242 6.73 13.30 -7.96
C GLY A 242 5.84 13.49 -6.73
N ARG A 243 6.25 13.03 -5.55
CA ARG A 243 5.56 13.29 -4.27
C ARG A 243 5.50 14.79 -4.00
N TYR A 244 6.63 15.47 -4.16
CA TYR A 244 6.79 16.90 -3.90
C TYR A 244 6.15 17.76 -4.99
N PHE A 245 6.19 17.31 -6.25
CA PHE A 245 5.49 18.00 -7.35
C PHE A 245 3.96 17.95 -7.20
N ARG A 246 3.40 16.87 -6.65
CA ARG A 246 1.95 16.77 -6.38
C ARG A 246 1.50 17.56 -5.16
N ALA A 247 2.41 17.81 -4.21
CA ALA A 247 2.12 18.46 -2.94
C ALA A 247 3.04 19.68 -2.72
N LYS A 248 3.24 20.49 -3.77
CA LYS A 248 4.18 21.64 -3.78
C LYS A 248 3.91 22.68 -2.68
N GLU A 249 2.65 22.86 -2.31
CA GLU A 249 2.23 23.80 -1.27
C GLU A 249 2.61 23.28 0.12
N GLN A 250 2.60 21.96 0.31
CA GLN A 250 2.97 21.30 1.56
C GLN A 250 4.49 21.16 1.70
N TYR A 251 5.21 20.99 0.59
CA TYR A 251 6.67 20.80 0.56
C TYR A 251 7.38 21.75 -0.42
N PRO A 252 7.31 23.07 -0.20
CA PRO A 252 7.85 24.05 -1.14
C PRO A 252 9.36 23.98 -1.27
N LYS A 253 10.09 23.69 -0.17
CA LYS A 253 11.55 23.58 -0.16
C LYS A 253 12.03 22.37 -0.95
N GLU A 254 11.42 21.21 -0.71
CA GLU A 254 11.73 19.98 -1.42
C GLU A 254 11.43 20.10 -2.91
N TYR A 255 10.30 20.72 -3.25
CA TYR A 255 9.93 21.01 -4.63
C TYR A 255 10.97 21.91 -5.31
N GLN A 256 11.37 23.01 -4.68
CA GLN A 256 12.39 23.92 -5.20
C GLN A 256 13.74 23.22 -5.40
N ALA A 257 14.19 22.42 -4.45
CA ALA A 257 15.45 21.68 -4.58
C ALA A 257 15.45 20.69 -5.78
N TYR A 258 14.33 20.02 -6.08
CA TYR A 258 14.24 19.24 -7.32
C TYR A 258 14.21 20.10 -8.58
N GLN A 259 13.54 21.27 -8.54
CA GLN A 259 13.54 22.19 -9.68
C GLN A 259 14.96 22.67 -9.99
N GLU A 260 15.71 23.10 -8.97
CA GLU A 260 17.10 23.54 -9.12
C GLU A 260 17.98 22.44 -9.74
N LEU A 261 17.86 21.19 -9.28
CA LEU A 261 18.58 20.06 -9.88
C LEU A 261 18.21 19.85 -11.36
N PHE A 262 16.92 19.93 -11.68
CA PHE A 262 16.42 19.71 -13.04
C PHE A 262 16.71 20.87 -14.00
N GLU A 263 16.91 22.08 -13.48
CA GLU A 263 17.28 23.27 -14.25
C GLU A 263 18.80 23.38 -14.43
N ARG A 264 19.59 23.03 -13.41
CA ARG A 264 21.05 23.09 -13.46
C ARG A 264 21.65 22.04 -14.39
N TYR A 265 21.14 20.81 -14.35
CA TYR A 265 21.71 19.70 -15.11
C TYR A 265 20.90 19.40 -16.37
N PRO A 266 21.54 19.36 -17.56
CA PRO A 266 20.84 19.05 -18.80
C PRO A 266 20.25 17.64 -18.76
N LEU A 267 18.98 17.55 -19.17
CA LEU A 267 18.29 16.28 -19.38
C LEU A 267 18.88 15.55 -20.58
N VAL A 268 19.44 14.36 -20.33
CA VAL A 268 19.97 13.49 -21.38
C VAL A 268 18.87 12.63 -21.97
N LYS A 269 18.06 12.04 -21.10
CA LYS A 269 16.97 11.15 -21.52
C LYS A 269 15.86 11.14 -20.47
N ARG A 270 14.62 10.99 -20.93
CA ARG A 270 13.44 10.82 -20.10
C ARG A 270 12.61 9.64 -20.60
N PHE A 271 12.21 8.78 -19.68
CA PHE A 271 11.32 7.66 -19.96
C PHE A 271 10.01 7.84 -19.19
N LYS A 272 8.90 7.89 -19.93
CA LYS A 272 7.56 8.07 -19.39
C LYS A 272 6.58 7.12 -20.09
N LEU A 273 6.55 5.87 -19.62
CA LEU A 273 5.64 4.83 -20.09
C LEU A 273 4.72 4.36 -18.95
N ASN A 274 4.98 3.17 -18.41
CA ASN A 274 4.35 2.62 -17.20
C ASN A 274 5.27 2.81 -15.99
N GLY A 275 4.71 2.89 -14.79
CA GLY A 275 5.47 3.04 -13.57
C GLY A 275 5.96 4.48 -13.33
N PRO A 276 7.16 4.69 -12.75
CA PRO A 276 7.67 6.03 -12.51
C PRO A 276 8.11 6.71 -13.80
N ASP A 277 8.04 8.04 -13.83
CA ASP A 277 8.80 8.86 -14.79
C ASP A 277 10.28 8.77 -14.41
N VAL A 278 11.17 8.42 -15.34
CA VAL A 278 12.61 8.32 -15.06
C VAL A 278 13.34 9.40 -15.84
N ARG A 279 14.11 10.23 -15.14
CA ARG A 279 14.91 11.30 -15.73
C ARG A 279 16.38 11.00 -15.53
N ILE A 280 17.14 11.06 -16.61
CA ILE A 280 18.60 10.91 -16.61
C ILE A 280 19.20 12.27 -16.95
N LEU A 281 19.93 12.84 -16.00
CA LEU A 281 20.57 14.14 -16.11
C LEU A 281 22.09 13.94 -16.18
N ARG A 282 22.78 14.82 -16.89
CA ARG A 282 24.25 14.82 -16.94
C ARG A 282 24.79 15.92 -16.03
N VAL A 283 25.66 15.54 -15.10
CA VAL A 283 26.43 16.48 -14.31
C VAL A 283 27.60 16.93 -15.20
N ARG A 284 27.76 18.24 -15.38
CA ARG A 284 28.93 18.75 -16.11
C ARG A 284 30.14 18.68 -15.17
N PRO A 285 31.25 18.06 -15.56
CA PRO A 285 32.50 18.26 -14.85
C PRO A 285 32.83 19.76 -14.88
N ARG A 286 33.43 20.28 -13.82
CA ARG A 286 34.13 21.57 -13.87
C ARG A 286 35.31 21.48 -14.84
#